data_AF-A0A2S5W0P7-F1
#
_entry.id   AF-A0A2S5W0P7-F1
#
_cell.length_a   1.000
_cell.length_b   1.000
_cell.length_c   1.000
_cell.angle_alpha   90.00
_cell.angle_beta   90.00
_cell.angle_gamma   90.00
#
_symmetry.space_group_name_H-M   'P 1'
#
loop_
_entity.id
_entity.type
_entity.pdbx_description
1 polymer ?
#
loop_
_entity_poly.entity_id
_entity_poly.type
_entity_poly.pdbx_seq_one_letter_code
_entity_poly.pdbx_strand_id
1 'polypeptide(L)'
;MQKLLRDRSEAKRVMALAILQRRPDLASVEALSEAVTGSREAFEHLQGLLAAQAVLAARSLSVAEATALREQLQIELATGRLDGTDRARVAEQALDS
;
A
#
# COMPACT_ATOMS: atom_id res chain seq x y z
N MET A 1 10.80 -9.87 -3.64
CA MET A 1 9.62 -9.30 -2.96
C MET A 1 8.30 -9.81 -3.53
N GLN A 2 8.07 -9.67 -4.84
CA GLN A 2 6.81 -10.08 -5.50
C GLN A 2 6.31 -11.51 -5.17
N LYS A 3 7.22 -12.49 -5.02
CA LYS A 3 6.85 -13.88 -4.68
C LYS A 3 6.20 -14.02 -3.29
N LEU A 4 6.56 -13.18 -2.32
CA LEU A 4 5.99 -13.20 -0.98
C LEU A 4 4.62 -12.54 -0.92
N LEU A 5 4.43 -11.44 -1.67
CA LEU A 5 3.16 -10.71 -1.75
C LEU A 5 2.09 -11.47 -2.55
N ARG A 6 2.49 -12.37 -3.45
CA ARG A 6 1.57 -13.24 -4.22
C ARG A 6 1.30 -14.60 -3.58
N ASP A 7 1.85 -14.87 -2.40
CA ASP A 7 1.62 -16.13 -1.70
C ASP A 7 0.18 -16.17 -1.14
N ARG A 8 -0.46 -17.34 -1.10
CA ARG A 8 -1.82 -17.49 -0.54
C ARG A 8 -1.86 -17.30 0.98
N SER A 9 -0.71 -17.36 1.66
CA SER A 9 -0.60 -17.12 3.10
C SER A 9 -0.64 -15.62 3.43
N GLU A 10 -1.71 -15.19 4.10
CA GLU A 10 -1.86 -13.83 4.62
C GLU A 10 -0.68 -13.42 5.50
N ALA A 11 -0.21 -14.28 6.40
CA ALA A 11 0.93 -14.01 7.27
C ALA A 11 2.20 -13.65 6.49
N LYS A 12 2.46 -14.31 5.35
CA LYS A 12 3.60 -13.99 4.48
C LYS A 12 3.43 -12.67 3.75
N ARG A 13 2.21 -12.36 3.30
CA ARG A 13 1.90 -11.08 2.64
C ARG A 13 2.04 -9.92 3.62
N VAL A 14 1.44 -10.02 4.81
CA VAL A 14 1.60 -9.07 5.92
C VAL A 14 3.08 -8.85 6.26
N MET A 15 3.85 -9.94 6.40
CA MET A 15 5.28 -9.83 6.70
C MET A 15 6.05 -9.11 5.58
N ALA A 16 5.73 -9.39 4.31
CA ALA A 16 6.33 -8.69 3.19
C ALA A 16 6.01 -7.18 3.18
N LEU A 17 4.77 -6.81 3.53
CA LEU A 17 4.36 -5.41 3.68
C LEU A 17 5.12 -4.73 4.83
N ALA A 18 5.31 -5.42 5.95
CA ALA A 18 6.12 -4.91 7.06
C ALA A 18 7.60 -4.71 6.68
N ILE A 19 8.14 -5.57 5.81
CA ILE A 19 9.49 -5.39 5.26
C ILE A 19 9.54 -4.14 4.37
N LEU A 20 8.55 -3.95 3.49
CA LEU A 20 8.48 -2.77 2.61
C LEU A 20 8.40 -1.46 3.39
N GLN A 21 7.69 -1.43 4.52
CA GLN A 21 7.66 -0.26 5.41
C GLN A 21 9.06 0.11 5.93
N ARG A 22 9.93 -0.87 6.17
CA ARG A 22 11.31 -0.66 6.66
C ARG A 22 12.34 -0.51 5.56
N ARG A 23 12.06 -1.05 4.37
CA ARG A 23 12.93 -1.05 3.19
C ARG A 23 12.12 -0.63 1.96
N PRO A 24 11.77 0.67 1.87
CA PRO A 24 10.91 1.16 0.80
C PRO A 24 11.57 1.08 -0.59
N ASP A 25 12.90 1.00 -0.62
CA ASP A 25 13.73 0.77 -1.81
C ASP A 25 13.46 -0.59 -2.51
N LEU A 26 12.82 -1.54 -1.81
CA LEU A 26 12.49 -2.86 -2.35
C LEU A 26 11.08 -2.91 -2.96
N ALA A 27 10.35 -1.79 -2.94
CA ALA A 27 8.98 -1.71 -3.42
C ALA A 27 8.90 -1.78 -4.94
N SER A 28 7.78 -2.30 -5.44
CA SER A 28 7.34 -2.08 -6.82
C SER A 28 5.92 -1.53 -6.80
N VAL A 29 5.59 -0.65 -7.73
CA VAL A 29 4.25 -0.05 -7.79
C VAL A 29 3.17 -1.13 -7.92
N GLU A 30 3.41 -2.16 -8.71
CA GLU A 30 2.46 -3.27 -8.93
C GLU A 30 2.14 -4.01 -7.63
N ALA A 31 3.16 -4.26 -6.80
CA ALA A 31 3.03 -4.94 -5.53
C ALA A 31 2.22 -4.11 -4.52
N LEU A 32 2.45 -2.80 -4.50
CA LEU A 32 1.71 -1.88 -3.63
C LEU A 32 0.27 -1.71 -4.10
N SER A 33 0.05 -1.54 -5.41
CA SER A 33 -1.28 -1.45 -6.00
C SER A 33 -2.11 -2.71 -5.71
N GLU A 34 -1.52 -3.90 -5.82
CA GLU A 34 -2.19 -5.16 -5.46
C GLU A 34 -2.55 -5.20 -3.96
N ALA A 35 -1.65 -4.74 -3.08
CA ALA A 35 -1.90 -4.73 -1.64
C ALA A 35 -2.99 -3.75 -1.19
N VAL A 36 -3.09 -2.58 -1.83
CA VAL A 36 -4.10 -1.56 -1.50
C VAL A 36 -5.47 -1.81 -2.15
N THR A 37 -5.54 -2.64 -3.20
CA THR A 37 -6.80 -2.92 -3.91
C THR A 37 -7.34 -4.34 -3.67
N GLY A 38 -6.45 -5.31 -3.58
CA GLY A 38 -6.77 -6.74 -3.62
C GLY A 38 -6.92 -7.39 -2.24
N SER A 39 -6.59 -6.67 -1.16
CA SER A 39 -6.66 -7.26 0.18
C SER A 39 -8.11 -7.47 0.62
N ARG A 40 -8.45 -8.72 0.96
CA ARG A 40 -9.78 -9.13 1.41
C ARG A 40 -10.02 -8.86 2.90
N GLU A 41 -8.95 -8.75 3.68
CA GLU A 41 -8.99 -8.61 5.13
C GLU A 41 -8.60 -7.19 5.56
N ALA A 42 -9.27 -6.65 6.58
CA ALA A 42 -9.06 -5.27 7.01
C ALA A 42 -7.63 -4.99 7.51
N PHE A 43 -7.02 -5.97 8.18
CA PHE A 43 -5.67 -5.85 8.72
C PHE A 43 -4.60 -5.84 7.63
N GLU A 44 -4.66 -6.78 6.69
CA GLU A 44 -3.73 -6.83 5.56
C GLU A 44 -3.85 -5.56 4.70
N HIS A 45 -5.07 -5.07 4.46
CA HIS A 45 -5.30 -3.83 3.74
C HIS A 45 -4.63 -2.64 4.45
N LEU A 46 -4.79 -2.53 5.77
CA LEU A 46 -4.11 -1.49 6.56
C LEU A 46 -2.58 -1.57 6.41
N GLN A 47 -2.01 -2.77 6.43
CA GLN A 47 -0.56 -2.95 6.21
C GLN A 47 -0.13 -2.54 4.80
N GLY A 48 -0.99 -2.75 3.80
CA GLY A 48 -0.79 -2.29 2.42
C GLY A 48 -0.69 -0.78 2.34
N LEU A 49 -1.63 -0.08 2.99
CA LEU A 49 -1.67 1.38 3.03
C LEU A 49 -0.46 1.97 3.77
N LEU A 50 -0.07 1.38 4.91
CA LEU A 50 1.13 1.79 5.64
C LEU A 50 2.41 1.61 4.81
N ALA A 51 2.50 0.51 4.05
CA ALA A 51 3.62 0.29 3.12
C ALA A 51 3.64 1.32 1.99
N ALA A 52 2.47 1.63 1.41
CA ALA A 52 2.34 2.65 0.37
C ALA A 52 2.77 4.04 0.88
N GLN A 53 2.32 4.42 2.07
CA GLN A 53 2.73 5.66 2.73
C GLN A 53 4.25 5.74 2.91
N ALA A 54 4.86 4.69 3.47
CA ALA A 54 6.30 4.66 3.71
C ALA A 54 7.10 4.79 2.40
N VAL A 55 6.62 4.18 1.31
CA VAL A 55 7.27 4.23 0.00
C VAL A 55 7.14 5.59 -0.66
N LEU A 56 5.97 6.23 -0.58
CA LEU A 56 5.77 7.59 -1.08
C LEU A 56 6.63 8.60 -0.31
N ALA A 57 6.61 8.52 1.03
CA ALA A 57 7.41 9.39 1.89
C ALA A 57 8.92 9.22 1.66
N ALA A 58 9.38 7.99 1.40
CA ALA A 58 10.77 7.71 1.09
C ALA A 58 11.19 8.09 -0.34
N ARG A 59 10.26 8.53 -1.19
CA ARG A 59 10.49 8.89 -2.60
C ARG A 59 11.27 7.82 -3.36
N SER A 60 10.99 6.55 -3.05
CA SER A 60 11.72 5.39 -3.60
C SER A 60 11.20 4.94 -4.96
N LEU A 61 10.08 5.50 -5.42
CA LEU A 61 9.48 5.26 -6.73
C LEU A 61 9.86 6.36 -7.72
N SER A 62 9.82 6.03 -9.02
CA SER A 62 9.83 7.07 -10.05
C SER A 62 8.60 7.97 -9.96
N VAL A 63 8.65 9.15 -10.57
CA VAL A 63 7.51 10.09 -10.56
C VAL A 63 6.26 9.44 -11.14
N ALA A 64 6.39 8.71 -12.25
CA ALA A 64 5.26 8.05 -12.90
C ALA A 64 4.63 6.97 -11.99
N GLU A 65 5.46 6.16 -11.33
CA GLU A 65 4.99 5.13 -10.40
C GLU A 65 4.33 5.73 -9.15
N ALA A 66 4.91 6.81 -8.61
CA ALA A 66 4.33 7.51 -7.46
C ALA A 66 2.98 8.15 -7.82
N THR A 67 2.84 8.73 -9.02
CA THR A 67 1.56 9.25 -9.53
C THR A 67 0.53 8.13 -9.64
N ALA A 68 0.87 7.00 -10.27
CA ALA A 68 -0.04 5.87 -10.42
C ALA A 68 -0.49 5.31 -9.06
N LEU A 69 0.40 5.24 -8.07
CA LEU A 69 0.04 4.79 -6.73
C LEU A 69 -0.91 5.78 -6.02
N ARG A 70 -0.69 7.10 -6.17
CA ARG A 70 -1.57 8.13 -5.60
C ARG A 70 -2.95 8.09 -6.25
N GLU A 71 -3.04 7.94 -7.57
CA GLU A 71 -4.32 7.75 -8.27
C GLU A 71 -5.08 6.54 -7.72
N GLN A 72 -4.38 5.43 -7.48
CA GLN A 72 -5.01 4.24 -6.90
C GLN A 72 -5.56 4.48 -5.49
N LEU A 73 -4.81 5.18 -4.63
CA LEU A 73 -5.27 5.55 -3.29
C LEU A 73 -6.50 6.47 -3.33
N GLN A 74 -6.53 7.42 -4.27
CA GLN A 74 -7.69 8.29 -4.48
C GLN A 74 -8.93 7.49 -4.91
N ILE A 75 -8.76 6.50 -5.79
CA ILE A 75 -9.85 5.60 -6.19
C ILE A 75 -10.37 4.82 -4.98
N GLU A 76 -9.48 4.25 -4.16
CA GLU A 76 -9.91 3.48 -2.98
C GLU A 76 -10.66 4.35 -1.96
N LEU A 77 -10.21 5.58 -1.71
CA LEU A 77 -10.93 6.56 -0.90
C LEU A 77 -12.31 6.90 -1.50
N ALA A 78 -12.37 7.19 -2.80
CA ALA A 78 -13.61 7.55 -3.48
C ALA A 78 -14.65 6.42 -3.49
N THR A 79 -14.22 5.15 -3.39
CA THR A 79 -15.15 4.01 -3.32
C THR A 79 -15.86 3.87 -1.97
N GLY A 80 -15.50 4.68 -0.97
CA GLY A 80 -16.08 4.62 0.39
C GLY A 80 -15.70 3.37 1.18
N ARG A 81 -14.84 2.50 0.63
CA ARG A 81 -14.38 1.26 1.29
C ARG A 81 -13.54 1.51 2.55
N LEU A 82 -13.09 2.75 2.75
CA LEU A 82 -12.22 3.16 3.84
C LEU A 82 -12.89 4.10 4.85
N ASP A 83 -14.12 4.56 4.59
CA ASP A 83 -14.76 5.67 5.31
C ASP A 83 -14.82 5.47 6.84
N GLY A 84 -14.42 6.52 7.57
CA GLY A 84 -14.47 6.55 9.04
C GLY A 84 -13.50 5.60 9.75
N THR A 85 -12.51 5.04 9.03
CA THR A 85 -11.55 4.08 9.61
C THR A 85 -10.12 4.64 9.63
N ASP A 86 -9.26 4.03 10.46
CA ASP A 86 -7.81 4.30 10.44
C ASP A 86 -7.18 4.15 9.05
N ARG A 87 -7.77 3.31 8.19
CA ARG A 87 -7.31 3.11 6.81
C ARG A 87 -7.53 4.35 5.93
N ALA A 88 -8.66 5.07 6.08
CA ALA A 88 -8.86 6.33 5.36
C ALA A 88 -7.81 7.37 5.76
N ARG A 89 -7.57 7.51 7.07
CA ARG A 89 -6.56 8.44 7.59
C ARG A 89 -5.15 8.12 7.06
N VAL A 90 -4.77 6.85 6.99
CA VAL A 90 -3.46 6.45 6.43
C VAL A 90 -3.38 6.74 4.93
N ALA A 91 -4.46 6.47 4.18
CA ALA A 91 -4.51 6.76 2.74
C ALA A 91 -4.40 8.27 2.46
N GLU A 92 -5.11 9.11 3.22
CA GLU A 92 -5.01 10.57 3.13
C GLU A 92 -3.59 11.06 3.43
N GLN A 93 -2.98 10.58 4.52
CA GLN A 93 -1.60 10.93 4.86
C GLN A 93 -0.57 10.48 3.81
N ALA A 94 -0.85 9.37 3.12
CA ALA A 94 0.00 8.89 2.03
C ALA A 94 -0.09 9.80 0.79
N LEU A 95 -1.25 10.42 0.53
CA LEU A 95 -1.41 11.38 -0.57
C LEU A 95 -0.64 12.68 -0.32
N ASP A 96 -0.48 13.07 0.95
CA ASP A 96 0.26 14.27 1.38
C ASP A 96 1.78 14.06 1.50
N SER A 97 2.26 12.81 1.34
CA SER A 97 3.69 12.43 1.43
C SER A 97 4.44 12.64 0.11
#